data_AF-D8SAY4-F1
#
_entry.id   AF-D8SAY4-F1
#
_cell.length_a   1.000
_cell.length_b   1.000
_cell.length_c   1.000
_cell.angle_alpha   90.00
_cell.angle_beta   90.00
_cell.angle_gamma   90.00
#
_symmetry.space_group_name_H-M   'P 1'
#
loop_
_entity.id
_entity.type
_entity.pdbx_description
1 polymer ?
#
loop_
_entity_poly.entity_id
_entity_poly.type
_entity_poly.pdbx_seq_one_letter_code
_entity_poly.pdbx_strand_id
1 'polypeptide(L)'
;MTSNALAFTFYILCLQVNYFPSHFDPCRHAERVPIPSHPLGGRREEAMIEKENNFAQPGATFRSGPERFIARVVDALSDPRVTHEIRSIWLSYWSQADRMLGQKIATKFNVKANM
;
A
#
# COMPACT_ATOMS: atom_id res chain seq x y z
N MET A 1 39.66 10.52 -10.19
CA MET A 1 38.37 10.76 -9.47
C MET A 1 37.93 9.52 -8.67
N THR A 2 38.81 8.91 -7.86
CA THR A 2 38.49 7.68 -7.12
C THR A 2 39.01 7.66 -5.68
N SER A 3 39.79 8.67 -5.26
CA SER A 3 40.47 8.64 -3.96
C SER A 3 39.58 9.00 -2.77
N ASN A 4 38.49 9.74 -2.99
CA ASN A 4 37.62 10.21 -1.89
C ASN A 4 36.59 9.16 -1.45
N ALA A 5 36.21 8.23 -2.33
CA ALA A 5 35.25 7.17 -1.99
C ALA A 5 35.88 6.05 -1.14
N LEU A 6 37.17 5.74 -1.41
CA LEU A 6 37.92 4.72 -0.67
C LEU A 6 38.38 5.21 0.71
N ALA A 7 38.73 6.49 0.85
CA ALA A 7 39.05 7.07 2.16
C ALA A 7 37.83 7.12 3.09
N PHE A 8 36.64 7.41 2.55
CA PHE A 8 35.39 7.45 3.33
C PHE A 8 34.92 6.06 3.78
N THR A 9 35.16 5.02 2.97
CA THR A 9 34.82 3.62 3.32
C THR A 9 35.85 2.98 4.26
N PHE A 10 37.14 3.34 4.16
CA PHE A 10 38.18 2.82 5.07
C PHE A 10 38.06 3.41 6.49
N TYR A 11 37.61 4.68 6.62
CA TYR A 11 37.37 5.29 7.93
C TYR A 11 36.10 4.75 8.64
N ILE A 12 35.19 4.11 7.90
CA ILE A 12 33.91 3.61 8.43
C ILE A 12 33.99 2.16 8.95
N LEU A 13 35.00 1.37 8.54
CA LEU A 13 35.11 -0.07 8.89
C LEU A 13 36.30 -0.43 9.79
N CYS A 14 37.17 0.51 10.15
CA CYS A 14 38.39 0.24 10.94
C CYS A 14 38.24 0.38 12.46
N LEU A 15 37.05 0.66 12.99
CA LEU A 15 36.83 0.70 14.44
C LEU A 15 36.46 -0.70 14.92
N GLN A 16 37.36 -1.34 15.68
CA GLN A 16 37.20 -2.67 16.30
C GLN A 16 35.98 -2.76 17.25
N VAL A 17 35.35 -1.64 17.57
CA VAL A 17 34.25 -1.50 18.50
C VAL A 17 32.99 -1.05 17.75
N ASN A 18 32.04 -1.97 17.57
CA ASN A 18 30.75 -1.73 16.90
C ASN A 18 29.56 -1.60 17.87
N TYR A 19 29.82 -1.22 19.13
CA TYR A 19 28.79 -1.08 20.16
C TYR A 19 28.89 0.29 20.84
N PHE A 20 27.73 0.80 21.26
CA PHE A 20 27.62 2.08 21.95
C PHE A 20 26.73 1.93 23.20
N PRO A 21 27.10 2.51 24.35
CA PRO A 21 28.30 3.30 24.61
C PRO A 21 29.56 2.44 24.85
N SER A 22 30.70 2.85 24.30
CA SER A 22 32.01 2.19 24.48
C SER A 22 32.98 3.07 25.25
N HIS A 23 33.79 2.46 26.11
CA HIS A 23 34.86 3.15 26.82
C HIS A 23 36.08 3.42 25.92
N PHE A 24 36.32 2.56 24.91
CA PHE A 24 37.50 2.62 24.05
C PHE A 24 37.35 3.58 22.87
N ASP A 25 36.12 3.86 22.46
CA ASP A 25 35.78 4.85 21.43
C ASP A 25 34.60 5.70 21.91
N PRO A 26 34.89 6.79 22.66
CA PRO A 26 33.85 7.64 23.22
C PRO A 26 33.20 8.49 22.12
N CYS A 27 32.14 7.97 21.50
CA CYS A 27 31.25 8.73 20.63
C CYS A 27 30.24 9.55 21.48
N ARG A 28 29.81 10.71 21.00
CA ARG A 28 28.75 11.51 21.64
C ARG A 28 27.38 11.07 21.16
N HIS A 29 26.38 11.10 22.05
CA HIS A 29 24.99 11.04 21.61
C HIS A 29 24.69 12.21 20.66
N ALA A 30 23.88 11.98 19.64
CA ALA A 30 23.35 13.05 18.80
C ALA A 30 22.53 14.03 19.67
N GLU A 31 22.51 15.31 19.27
CA GLU A 31 21.69 16.32 19.93
C GLU A 31 20.21 15.92 19.88
N ARG A 32 19.48 16.16 20.98
CA ARG A 32 18.07 15.79 21.06
C ARG A 32 17.25 16.74 20.21
N VAL A 33 16.82 16.28 19.04
CA VAL A 33 15.79 16.96 18.24
C VAL A 33 14.40 16.67 18.83
N PRO A 34 13.49 17.66 18.86
CA PRO A 34 12.14 17.43 19.35
C PRO A 34 11.43 16.44 18.43
N ILE A 35 11.13 15.25 18.96
CA ILE A 35 10.20 14.32 18.33
C ILE A 35 8.81 14.73 18.79
N PRO A 36 7.87 15.04 17.88
CA PRO A 36 6.55 15.48 18.28
C PRO A 36 5.84 14.37 19.07
N SER A 37 5.67 14.56 20.37
CA SER A 37 4.90 13.66 21.22
C SER A 37 3.43 13.87 20.93
N HIS A 38 2.78 12.88 20.35
CA HIS A 38 1.34 12.90 20.11
C HIS A 38 0.64 12.33 21.35
N PRO A 39 -0.40 13.00 21.88
CA PRO A 39 -1.23 12.41 22.93
C PRO A 39 -1.78 11.07 22.44
N LEU A 40 -1.47 9.98 23.14
CA LEU A 40 -2.01 8.67 22.85
C LEU A 40 -3.29 8.47 23.65
N GLY A 41 -4.37 8.08 22.99
CA GLY A 41 -5.61 7.65 23.61
C GLY A 41 -5.88 6.18 23.33
N GLY A 42 -6.79 5.57 24.10
CA GLY A 42 -7.28 4.21 23.87
C GLY A 42 -6.47 3.11 24.57
N ARG A 43 -6.70 1.86 24.13
CA ARG A 43 -6.01 0.65 24.61
C ARG A 43 -5.18 0.06 23.46
N ARG A 44 -4.16 -0.73 23.81
CA ARG A 44 -3.41 -1.49 22.81
C ARG A 44 -4.25 -2.70 22.40
N GLU A 45 -4.83 -2.63 21.21
CA GLU A 45 -5.68 -3.68 20.67
C GLU A 45 -5.45 -3.83 19.17
N GLU A 46 -5.75 -5.02 18.65
CA GLU A 46 -5.86 -5.29 17.23
C GLU A 46 -7.34 -5.18 16.86
N ALA A 47 -7.75 -3.99 16.40
CA ALA A 47 -9.14 -3.71 16.06
C ALA A 47 -9.23 -3.08 14.67
N MET A 48 -10.40 -3.27 14.04
CA MET A 48 -10.73 -2.64 12.78
C MET A 48 -11.04 -1.15 13.00
N ILE A 49 -10.59 -0.28 12.08
CA ILE A 49 -10.76 1.16 12.22
C ILE A 49 -12.25 1.51 12.13
N GLU A 50 -12.74 2.38 13.02
CA GLU A 50 -14.18 2.70 13.11
C GLU A 50 -14.77 3.25 11.80
N LYS A 51 -14.04 4.10 11.09
CA LYS A 51 -14.49 4.72 9.83
C LYS A 51 -13.64 4.27 8.66
N GLU A 52 -13.87 3.05 8.18
CA GLU A 52 -13.12 2.49 7.05
C GLU A 52 -13.42 3.20 5.72
N ASN A 53 -14.71 3.50 5.47
CA ASN A 53 -15.17 4.19 4.26
C ASN A 53 -14.57 3.64 2.94
N ASN A 54 -14.58 2.31 2.79
CA ASN A 54 -13.89 1.60 1.70
C ASN A 54 -14.41 1.92 0.29
N PHE A 55 -15.63 2.46 0.15
CA PHE A 55 -16.33 2.55 -1.15
C PHE A 55 -16.52 3.98 -1.69
N ALA A 56 -16.49 5.01 -0.84
CA ALA A 56 -16.81 6.37 -1.28
C ALA A 56 -15.74 6.99 -2.18
N GLN A 57 -14.45 6.83 -1.83
CA GLN A 57 -13.35 7.37 -2.64
C GLN A 57 -13.24 6.63 -3.99
N PRO A 58 -13.25 5.29 -4.06
CA PRO A 58 -13.20 4.58 -5.34
C PRO A 58 -14.35 4.94 -6.29
N GLY A 59 -15.58 5.11 -5.77
CA GLY A 59 -16.72 5.57 -6.57
C GLY A 59 -16.54 6.98 -7.13
N ALA A 60 -15.92 7.89 -6.37
CA ALA A 60 -15.56 9.21 -6.87
C ALA A 60 -14.46 9.13 -7.95
N THR A 61 -13.42 8.33 -7.74
CA THR A 61 -12.33 8.13 -8.72
C THR A 61 -12.82 7.51 -10.02
N PHE A 62 -13.79 6.59 -9.96
CA PHE A 62 -14.36 6.00 -11.18
C PHE A 62 -15.06 7.05 -12.06
N ARG A 63 -15.80 7.98 -11.45
CA ARG A 63 -16.53 9.03 -12.19
C ARG A 63 -15.62 9.97 -12.98
N SER A 64 -14.40 10.18 -12.52
CA SER A 64 -13.35 10.93 -13.24
C SER A 64 -12.39 10.02 -14.03
N GLY A 65 -12.58 8.70 -13.95
CA GLY A 65 -11.66 7.70 -14.44
C GLY A 65 -11.82 7.39 -15.93
N PRO A 66 -10.76 6.85 -16.56
CA PRO A 66 -10.78 6.50 -17.96
C PRO A 66 -11.51 5.16 -18.22
N GLU A 67 -12.25 5.06 -19.32
CA GLU A 67 -13.05 3.87 -19.66
C GLU A 67 -12.24 2.57 -19.78
N ARG A 68 -10.94 2.68 -20.10
CA ARG A 68 -9.99 1.55 -20.19
C ARG A 68 -9.90 0.74 -18.89
N PHE A 69 -10.22 1.34 -17.74
CA PHE A 69 -10.22 0.65 -16.45
C PHE A 69 -11.17 -0.55 -16.46
N ILE A 70 -12.38 -0.37 -17.00
CA ILE A 70 -13.40 -1.43 -17.03
C ILE A 70 -12.91 -2.63 -17.84
N ALA A 71 -12.27 -2.39 -18.99
CA ALA A 71 -11.74 -3.47 -19.83
C ALA A 71 -10.69 -4.30 -19.09
N ARG A 72 -9.74 -3.64 -18.40
CA ARG A 72 -8.70 -4.31 -17.62
C ARG A 72 -9.27 -5.14 -16.46
N VAL A 73 -10.27 -4.60 -15.77
CA VAL A 73 -10.92 -5.32 -14.67
C VAL A 73 -11.68 -6.55 -15.18
N VAL A 74 -12.40 -6.42 -16.30
CA VAL A 74 -13.08 -7.55 -16.93
C VAL A 74 -12.08 -8.62 -17.34
N ASP A 75 -10.97 -8.25 -17.98
CA ASP A 75 -9.93 -9.20 -18.38
C ASP A 75 -9.33 -9.96 -17.18
N ALA A 76 -9.08 -9.25 -16.07
CA ALA A 76 -8.57 -9.88 -14.85
C ALA A 76 -9.60 -10.84 -14.21
N LEU A 77 -10.89 -10.49 -14.22
CA LEU A 77 -11.96 -11.33 -13.66
C LEU A 77 -12.33 -12.52 -14.57
N SER A 78 -11.97 -12.47 -15.85
CA SER A 78 -12.13 -13.55 -16.81
C SER A 78 -11.03 -14.61 -16.74
N ASP A 79 -9.99 -14.42 -15.92
CA ASP A 79 -8.94 -15.44 -15.76
C ASP A 79 -9.53 -16.75 -15.21
N PRO A 80 -9.20 -17.92 -15.79
CA PRO A 80 -9.71 -19.22 -15.35
C PRO A 80 -9.34 -19.58 -13.90
N ARG A 81 -8.32 -18.94 -13.33
CA ARG A 81 -7.93 -19.13 -11.92
C ARG A 81 -8.88 -18.43 -10.95
N VAL A 82 -9.68 -17.48 -11.42
CA VAL A 82 -10.64 -16.76 -10.60
C VAL A 82 -11.94 -17.56 -10.53
N THR A 83 -12.25 -18.07 -9.33
CA THR A 83 -13.47 -18.80 -9.07
C THR A 83 -14.70 -17.90 -9.23
N HIS A 84 -15.85 -18.52 -9.51
CA HIS A 84 -17.12 -17.79 -9.61
C HIS A 84 -17.46 -17.02 -8.32
N GLU A 85 -17.10 -17.56 -7.15
CA GLU A 85 -17.32 -16.91 -5.85
C GLU A 85 -16.47 -15.64 -5.69
N ILE A 86 -15.19 -15.71 -6.03
CA ILE A 86 -14.32 -14.52 -5.98
C ILE A 86 -14.87 -13.45 -6.91
N ARG A 87 -15.31 -13.85 -8.11
CA ARG A 87 -15.89 -12.93 -9.09
C ARG A 87 -17.17 -12.25 -8.57
N SER A 88 -18.06 -12.98 -7.90
CA SER A 88 -19.30 -12.41 -7.36
C SER A 88 -19.03 -11.44 -6.22
N ILE A 89 -18.06 -11.73 -5.34
CA ILE A 89 -17.61 -10.83 -4.26
C ILE A 89 -17.07 -9.53 -4.84
N TRP A 90 -16.18 -9.61 -5.83
CA TRP A 90 -15.63 -8.41 -6.48
C TRP A 90 -16.71 -7.59 -7.18
N LEU A 91 -17.65 -8.23 -7.89
CA LEU A 91 -18.75 -7.53 -8.53
C LEU A 91 -19.65 -6.79 -7.50
N SER A 92 -19.87 -7.40 -6.34
CA SER A 92 -20.55 -6.79 -5.20
C SER A 92 -19.83 -5.53 -4.72
N TYR A 93 -18.51 -5.60 -4.48
CA TYR A 93 -17.74 -4.45 -4.02
C TYR A 93 -17.72 -3.31 -5.03
N TRP A 94 -17.57 -3.61 -6.33
CA TRP A 94 -17.62 -2.57 -7.36
C TRP A 94 -19.00 -1.93 -7.50
N SER A 95 -20.07 -2.70 -7.28
CA SER A 95 -21.45 -2.17 -7.27
C SER A 95 -21.74 -1.30 -6.03
N GLN A 96 -21.09 -1.60 -4.89
CA GLN A 96 -21.15 -0.77 -3.69
C GLN A 96 -20.39 0.55 -3.86
N ALA A 97 -19.29 0.55 -4.62
CA ALA A 97 -18.54 1.76 -4.95
C ALA A 97 -19.30 2.68 -5.92
N ASP A 98 -19.86 2.11 -7.00
CA ASP A 98 -20.72 2.85 -7.94
C ASP A 98 -21.63 1.89 -8.71
N ARG A 99 -22.94 2.19 -8.75
CA ARG A 99 -23.94 1.32 -9.37
C ARG A 99 -23.71 1.16 -10.88
N MET A 100 -23.28 2.22 -11.57
CA MET A 100 -23.02 2.17 -13.01
C MET A 100 -21.75 1.37 -13.31
N LEU A 101 -20.72 1.46 -12.45
CA LEU A 101 -19.50 0.66 -12.57
C LEU A 101 -19.81 -0.84 -12.53
N GLY A 102 -20.54 -1.27 -11.49
CA GLY A 102 -20.93 -2.67 -11.34
C GLY A 102 -21.71 -3.21 -12.54
N GLN A 103 -22.68 -2.44 -13.03
CA GLN A 103 -23.46 -2.80 -14.22
C GLN A 103 -22.61 -2.91 -15.49
N LYS A 104 -21.72 -1.94 -15.75
CA LYS A 104 -20.85 -1.96 -16.94
C LYS A 104 -19.90 -3.17 -16.94
N ILE A 105 -19.35 -3.53 -15.78
CA ILE A 105 -18.50 -4.70 -15.62
C ILE A 105 -19.32 -5.98 -15.85
N ALA A 106 -20.49 -6.11 -15.22
CA ALA A 106 -21.35 -7.28 -15.34
C ALA A 106 -21.76 -7.55 -16.80
N THR A 107 -22.21 -6.50 -17.52
CA THR A 107 -22.62 -6.62 -18.92
C THR A 107 -21.47 -7.07 -19.81
N LYS A 108 -20.29 -6.44 -19.69
CA LYS A 108 -19.11 -6.81 -20.50
C LYS A 108 -18.60 -8.22 -20.17
N PHE A 109 -18.66 -8.61 -18.90
CA PHE A 109 -18.29 -9.94 -18.46
C PHE A 109 -19.23 -11.00 -19.06
N ASN A 110 -20.54 -10.76 -19.05
CA ASN A 110 -21.53 -11.70 -19.59
C ASN A 110 -21.43 -11.84 -21.12
N VAL A 111 -21.13 -10.74 -21.83
CA VAL A 111 -20.88 -10.77 -23.27
C VAL A 111 -19.64 -11.60 -23.62
N LYS A 112 -18.58 -11.51 -22.81
CA LYS A 112 -17.33 -12.29 -23.01
C LYS A 112 -17.47 -13.77 -22.62
N ALA A 113 -18.37 -14.10 -21.69
CA ALA A 113 -18.63 -15.49 -21.29
C ALA A 113 -19.50 -16.25 -22.32
N ASN A 114 -20.25 -15.53 -23.16
CA ASN A 114 -21.11 -16.09 -24.22
C ASN A 114 -20.46 -16.08 -25.62
N MET A 115 -19.23 -15.59 -25.74
CA MET A 115 -18.39 -15.70 -26.95
C MET A 115 -17.35 -16.79 -26.75
#